data_AF-A0A837I8U8-F1
#
_entry.id   AF-A0A837I8U8-F1
#
_cell.length_a   1.000
_cell.length_b   1.000
_cell.length_c   1.000
_cell.angle_alpha   90.00
_cell.angle_beta   90.00
_cell.angle_gamma   90.00
#
_symmetry.space_group_name_H-M   'P 1'
#
loop_
_entity.id
_entity.type
_entity.pdbx_description
1 polymer ?
#
loop_
_entity_poly.entity_id
_entity_poly.type
_entity_poly.pdbx_seq_one_letter_code
_entity_poly.pdbx_strand_id
1 'polypeptide(L)' 'MTIHDIRQKYFDFMESKGHKIIPSSPLVLEGDATTLFTSSGMQPMMPYLLGQKR' A
#
# COMPACT_ATOMS: atom_id res chain seq x y z
N MET A 1 13.51 -10.28 -18.39
CA MET A 1 12.70 -9.44 -17.49
C MET A 1 11.47 -10.22 -17.09
N THR A 2 11.43 -10.67 -15.84
CA THR A 2 10.33 -11.40 -15.22
C THR A 2 9.32 -10.44 -14.59
N ILE A 3 8.15 -10.94 -14.19
CA ILE A 3 7.17 -10.16 -13.41
C ILE A 3 7.80 -9.64 -12.10
N HIS A 4 8.69 -10.43 -11.49
CA HIS A 4 9.36 -10.07 -10.25
C HIS A 4 10.34 -8.91 -10.49
N ASP A 5 11.05 -8.92 -11.63
CA ASP A 5 11.97 -7.86 -12.01
C ASP A 5 11.24 -6.53 -12.22
N ILE A 6 10.05 -6.54 -12.84
CA ILE A 6 9.24 -5.32 -13.07
C ILE A 6 8.79 -4.73 -11.73
N ARG A 7 8.29 -5.59 -10.82
CA ARG A 7 7.87 -5.18 -9.48
C ARG A 7 9.04 -4.55 -8.71
N GLN A 8 10.21 -5.16 -8.76
CA GLN A 8 11.40 -4.62 -8.09
C GLN A 8 11.81 -3.27 -8.66
N LYS A 9 11.87 -3.14 -10.00
CA LYS A 9 12.20 -1.86 -10.67
C LYS A 9 11.25 -0.72 -10.28
N TYR A 10 9.96 -1.00 -10.11
CA TYR A 10 9.00 0.00 -9.63
C TYR A 10 9.31 0.46 -8.20
N PHE A 11 9.61 -0.48 -7.30
CA PHE A 11 9.99 -0.16 -5.93
C PHE A 11 11.30 0.63 -5.87
N ASP A 12 12.33 0.20 -6.59
CA ASP A 12 13.63 0.87 -6.65
C ASP A 12 13.49 2.31 -7.17
N PHE A 13 12.66 2.51 -8.21
CA PHE A 13 12.37 3.85 -8.74
C PHE A 13 11.72 4.74 -7.69
N MET A 14 10.68 4.25 -7.01
CA MET A 14 9.98 5.04 -5.98
C MET A 14 10.86 5.33 -4.76
N GLU A 15 11.67 4.36 -4.33
CA GLU A 15 12.64 4.54 -3.25
C GLU A 15 13.69 5.60 -3.62
N SER A 16 14.17 5.61 -4.87
CA SER A 16 15.10 6.64 -5.36
C SER A 16 14.51 8.06 -5.34
N LYS A 17 13.18 8.19 -5.26
CA LYS A 17 12.45 9.46 -5.10
C LYS A 17 12.13 9.79 -3.65
N GLY A 18 12.60 8.98 -2.69
CA GLY A 18 12.38 9.17 -1.25
C GLY A 18 11.08 8.57 -0.73
N HIS A 19 10.37 7.75 -1.52
CA HIS A 19 9.21 7.02 -1.02
C HIS A 19 9.63 5.82 -0.17
N LYS A 20 8.93 5.61 0.95
CA LYS A 20 9.13 4.43 1.79
C LYS A 20 8.42 3.21 1.19
N ILE A 21 9.12 2.10 1.06
CA ILE A 21 8.50 0.82 0.69
C ILE A 21 7.71 0.29 1.89
N ILE A 22 6.41 0.08 1.70
CA ILE A 22 5.49 -0.45 2.71
C ILE A 22 5.04 -1.85 2.26
N PRO A 23 5.04 -2.86 3.15
CA PRO A 23 4.57 -4.19 2.80
C PRO A 23 3.09 -4.19 2.42
N SER A 24 2.69 -5.17 1.59
CA SER A 24 1.29 -5.35 1.22
C SER A 24 0.43 -5.56 2.46
N SER A 25 -0.74 -4.94 2.46
CA SER A 25 -1.73 -5.17 3.51
C SER A 25 -2.42 -6.53 3.37
N PRO A 26 -3.03 -7.04 4.45
CA PRO A 26 -3.83 -8.26 4.40
C PRO A 26 -4.99 -8.14 3.40
N LEU A 27 -5.51 -9.28 2.93
CA LEU A 27 -6.65 -9.30 2.02
C LEU A 27 -7.94 -8.80 2.69
N VAL A 28 -8.08 -9.00 4.00
CA VAL A 28 -9.20 -8.51 4.80
C VAL A 28 -8.67 -7.47 5.78
N LEU A 29 -9.22 -6.25 5.75
CA LEU A 29 -8.81 -5.17 6.64
C LEU A 29 -9.63 -5.23 7.93
N GLU A 30 -8.95 -5.37 9.06
CA GLU A 30 -9.59 -5.28 10.36
C GLU A 30 -9.99 -3.82 10.64
N GLY A 31 -11.24 -3.61 11.08
CA GLY A 31 -11.74 -2.29 11.45
C GLY A 31 -12.31 -1.46 10.30
N ASP A 32 -12.32 -1.97 9.05
CA ASP A 32 -13.07 -1.36 7.95
C ASP A 32 -14.35 -2.16 7.66
N ALA A 33 -15.51 -1.64 8.07
CA ALA A 33 -16.81 -2.25 7.80
C ALA A 33 -17.39 -1.87 6.42
N THR A 34 -16.71 -0.99 5.66
CA THR A 34 -17.22 -0.46 4.39
C THR A 34 -16.78 -1.29 3.18
N THR A 35 -15.69 -2.05 3.30
CA THR A 35 -15.17 -2.90 2.23
C THR A 35 -14.95 -4.33 2.70
N LEU A 36 -15.25 -5.32 1.84
CA LEU A 36 -15.10 -6.73 2.19
C LEU A 36 -13.65 -7.21 2.06
N PHE A 37 -12.92 -6.71 1.06
CA PHE A 37 -11.53 -7.05 0.78
C PHE A 37 -10.72 -5.81 0.39
N THR A 38 -9.40 -5.91 0.58
CA THR A 38 -8.42 -4.94 0.08
C THR A 38 -8.40 -4.98 -1.45
N SER A 39 -9.04 -4.01 -2.08
CA SER A 39 -9.06 -3.79 -3.53
C SER A 39 -7.99 -2.79 -4.00
N SER A 40 -7.41 -2.01 -3.08
CA SER A 40 -6.42 -0.98 -3.42
C SER A 40 -5.39 -0.75 -2.31
N GLY A 41 -4.15 -0.43 -2.72
CA GLY A 41 -3.05 -0.13 -1.80
C GLY A 41 -3.24 1.13 -0.94
N MET A 42 -4.20 2.00 -1.30
CA MET A 42 -4.52 3.20 -0.51
C MET A 42 -5.39 2.92 0.73
N GLN A 43 -6.15 1.82 0.76
CA GLN A 43 -7.09 1.51 1.86
C GLN A 43 -6.44 1.50 3.25
N PRO A 44 -5.32 0.80 3.47
CA PRO A 44 -4.60 0.88 4.75
C PRO A 44 -4.08 2.28 5.09
N MET A 45 -3.99 3.19 4.12
CA MET A 45 -3.50 4.56 4.32
C MET A 45 -4.62 5.55 4.67
N MET A 46 -5.89 5.14 4.62
CA MET A 46 -7.03 6.04 4.85
C MET A 46 -6.95 6.85 6.16
N PRO A 47 -6.55 6.29 7.32
CA PRO A 47 -6.41 7.09 8.54
C PRO A 47 -5.42 8.26 8.38
N TYR A 48 -4.33 8.04 7.64
CA TYR A 48 -3.33 9.09 7.35
C TYR A 48 -3.86 10.13 6.36
N LEU A 49 -4.50 9.67 5.28
CA LEU A 49 -5.03 10.55 4.23
C LEU A 49 -6.19 11.42 4.74
N LEU A 50 -6.98 10.89 5.67
CA LEU A 50 -8.06 11.62 6.34
C LEU A 50 -7.57 12.50 7.51
N GLY A 51 -6.27 12.46 7.83
CA GLY A 51 -5.70 13.24 8.94
C GLY A 51 -6.22 12.81 10.32
N GLN A 52 -6.63 11.56 10.48
CA GLN A 52 -7.07 11.04 11.77
C GLN A 52 -5.92 11.09 12.78
N LYS A 53 -6.24 11.47 14.03
CA LYS A 53 -5.25 11.46 15.11
C LYS A 53 -4.85 10.00 15.38
N ARG A 54 -3.54 9.78 15.50
CA ARG A 54 -2.98 8.51 15.98
C ARG A 54 -3.33 8.29 17.44
#